data_AF-A0A8T5I1J5-F1
#
_entry.id   AF-A0A8T5I1J5-F1
#
_cell.length_a   1.000
_cell.length_b   1.000
_cell.length_c   1.000
_cell.angle_alpha   90.00
_cell.angle_beta   90.00
_cell.angle_gamma   90.00
#
_symmetry.space_group_name_H-M   'P 1'
#
loop_
_entity.id
_entity.type
_entity.pdbx_description
1 polymer ?
#
loop_
_entity_poly.entity_id
_entity_poly.type
_entity_poly.pdbx_seq_one_letter_code
_entity_poly.pdbx_strand_id
1 'polypeptide(L)'
;MKQITLEETIKKIQKLIELNSGDTGRLQHIIDFLNKGKPLYKTDKIYLEKKLNSTIKISPKKIIHEENTSIIQIKELMKKGKGDTGRLQHIINTLQNKKPMYLSDGVYLETNFGIKVIQKLEKIRQEIITNEKSKIEIKDKLKERIVMPKDWKKIDDDFEINKITKKLKKEEEKILKQNKDSKEMDVQKEELVQLTLTRKNNDEKIKKERQMLEGKIKIEKIKIQKQTKLSEDIDAQKEELVQVKEERTKIMEKIESRKEVISKELTIQKKQIIQAQIEQDKIELRVNKEKIVLSKMVQEQKSRLIEQTKMAQQIKEKQVELEKTKEEYDQIISQVNKERMEIKESEKLKAEIKTMEKDLDKSVKDRLNISKIITKEKNKITIKIKKEKEKSKQQKIVKKQLIKEEKVFETLQKKRKKIDQSIKEKNLKLKQKQTKIKKEIQEKNKKEKKVKKKVGLKK
;
A
#
# COMPACT_ATOMS: atom_id res chain seq x y z
N MET A 1 -14.80 -24.76 8.29
CA MET A 1 -16.04 -24.17 7.70
C MET A 1 -16.81 -23.47 8.81
N LYS A 2 -17.12 -22.17 8.66
CA LYS A 2 -17.82 -21.39 9.69
C LYS A 2 -19.32 -21.67 9.64
N GLN A 3 -19.92 -22.02 10.78
CA GLN A 3 -21.37 -22.12 10.94
C GLN A 3 -21.95 -20.72 11.13
N ILE A 4 -23.04 -20.41 10.41
CA ILE A 4 -23.65 -19.07 10.38
C ILE A 4 -25.04 -19.18 11.00
N THR A 5 -25.40 -18.20 11.84
CA THR A 5 -26.73 -18.12 12.47
C THR A 5 -27.81 -17.66 11.47
N LEU A 6 -29.09 -17.84 11.79
CA LEU A 6 -30.20 -17.51 10.88
C LEU A 6 -30.23 -16.01 10.54
N GLU A 7 -29.98 -15.15 11.53
CA GLU A 7 -29.92 -13.69 11.35
C GLU A 7 -28.75 -13.24 10.48
N GLU A 8 -27.57 -13.84 10.68
CA GLU A 8 -26.40 -13.58 9.84
C GLU A 8 -26.61 -14.09 8.41
N THR A 9 -27.37 -15.15 8.23
CA THR A 9 -27.73 -15.69 6.90
C THR A 9 -28.64 -14.70 6.17
N ILE A 10 -29.65 -14.13 6.83
CA ILE A 10 -30.53 -13.11 6.24
C ILE A 10 -29.74 -11.86 5.85
N LYS A 11 -28.87 -11.35 6.74
CA LYS A 11 -28.02 -10.18 6.45
C LYS A 11 -27.09 -10.42 5.26
N LYS A 12 -26.53 -11.63 5.12
CA LYS A 12 -25.67 -11.99 3.99
C LYS A 12 -26.47 -12.10 2.68
N ILE A 13 -27.70 -12.61 2.72
CA ILE A 13 -28.57 -12.65 1.54
C ILE A 13 -28.96 -11.24 1.10
N GLN A 14 -29.27 -10.34 2.04
CA GLN A 14 -29.56 -8.92 1.73
C GLN A 14 -28.36 -8.24 1.06
N LYS A 15 -27.13 -8.46 1.56
CA LYS A 15 -25.91 -7.98 0.91
C LYS A 15 -25.71 -8.55 -0.50
N LEU A 16 -26.10 -9.82 -0.74
CA LEU A 16 -26.02 -10.41 -2.08
C LEU A 16 -27.03 -9.77 -3.06
N ILE A 17 -28.19 -9.34 -2.56
CA ILE A 17 -29.19 -8.60 -3.34
C ILE A 17 -28.67 -7.18 -3.64
N GLU A 18 -28.13 -6.49 -2.64
CA GLU A 18 -27.54 -5.14 -2.82
C GLU A 18 -26.36 -5.12 -3.80
N LEU A 19 -25.56 -6.19 -3.82
CA LEU A 19 -24.40 -6.35 -4.72
C LEU A 19 -24.76 -6.96 -6.09
N ASN A 20 -26.05 -7.18 -6.39
CA ASN A 20 -26.52 -7.87 -7.61
C ASN A 20 -25.78 -9.20 -7.90
N SER A 21 -25.39 -9.93 -6.86
CA SER A 21 -24.53 -11.12 -6.97
C SER A 21 -25.31 -12.44 -6.97
N GLY A 22 -26.42 -12.49 -7.70
CA GLY A 22 -27.28 -13.68 -7.77
C GLY A 22 -28.61 -13.42 -8.47
N ASP A 23 -29.51 -14.38 -8.38
CA ASP A 23 -30.90 -14.24 -8.84
C ASP A 23 -31.70 -13.59 -7.70
N THR A 24 -32.00 -12.30 -7.87
CA THR A 24 -32.66 -11.47 -6.86
C THR A 24 -34.05 -12.01 -6.50
N GLY A 25 -34.79 -12.53 -7.48
CA GLY A 25 -36.11 -13.13 -7.24
C GLY A 25 -36.01 -14.39 -6.38
N ARG A 26 -35.03 -15.25 -6.67
CA ARG A 26 -34.77 -16.45 -5.88
C ARG A 26 -34.27 -16.13 -4.46
N LEU A 27 -33.38 -15.14 -4.31
CA LEU A 27 -32.88 -14.71 -3.00
C LEU A 27 -33.99 -14.09 -2.13
N GLN A 28 -34.92 -13.34 -2.73
CA GLN A 28 -36.08 -12.79 -2.02
C GLN A 28 -37.04 -13.88 -1.54
N HIS A 29 -37.32 -14.87 -2.40
CA HIS A 29 -38.14 -16.04 -2.04
C HIS A 29 -37.53 -16.81 -0.86
N ILE A 30 -36.21 -16.96 -0.83
CA ILE A 30 -35.49 -17.61 0.25
C ILE A 30 -35.60 -16.82 1.56
N ILE A 31 -35.48 -15.48 1.53
CA ILE A 31 -35.68 -14.62 2.70
C ILE A 31 -37.09 -14.80 3.27
N ASP A 32 -38.11 -14.79 2.41
CA ASP A 32 -39.50 -14.97 2.84
C ASP A 32 -39.73 -16.34 3.49
N PHE A 33 -39.08 -17.39 2.98
CA PHE A 33 -39.16 -18.74 3.56
C PHE A 33 -38.48 -18.83 4.93
N LEU A 34 -37.31 -18.19 5.08
CA LEU A 34 -36.58 -18.14 6.34
C LEU A 34 -37.34 -17.32 7.40
N ASN A 35 -37.92 -16.18 7.02
CA ASN A 35 -38.76 -15.34 7.89
C ASN A 35 -40.04 -16.06 8.34
N LYS A 36 -40.63 -16.88 7.47
CA LYS A 36 -41.81 -17.71 7.79
C LYS A 36 -41.46 -18.97 8.61
N GLY A 37 -40.18 -19.19 8.95
CA GLY A 37 -39.72 -20.33 9.74
C GLY A 37 -39.90 -21.69 9.05
N LYS A 38 -40.04 -21.70 7.72
CA LYS A 38 -40.23 -22.92 6.93
C LYS A 38 -38.87 -23.55 6.58
N PRO A 39 -38.77 -24.89 6.47
CA PRO A 39 -37.55 -25.53 6.00
C PRO A 39 -37.28 -25.15 4.54
N LEU A 40 -36.02 -24.89 4.23
CA LEU A 40 -35.60 -24.51 2.89
C LEU A 40 -35.55 -25.74 1.94
N TYR A 41 -35.94 -25.57 0.68
CA TYR A 41 -35.82 -26.64 -0.32
C TYR A 41 -34.36 -27.02 -0.56
N LYS A 42 -34.11 -28.29 -0.92
CA LYS A 42 -32.74 -28.81 -1.16
C LYS A 42 -32.00 -27.99 -2.22
N THR A 43 -32.69 -27.59 -3.28
CA THR A 43 -32.18 -26.77 -4.38
C THR A 43 -31.75 -25.38 -3.91
N ASP A 44 -32.55 -24.74 -3.07
CA ASP A 44 -32.28 -23.41 -2.52
C ASP A 44 -31.19 -23.44 -1.46
N LYS A 45 -31.11 -24.52 -0.68
CA LYS A 45 -30.00 -24.76 0.25
C LYS A 45 -28.66 -24.88 -0.46
N ILE A 46 -28.57 -25.71 -1.50
CA ILE A 46 -27.34 -25.87 -2.31
C ILE A 46 -26.96 -24.54 -2.97
N TYR A 47 -27.93 -23.79 -3.46
CA TYR A 47 -27.71 -22.48 -4.07
C TYR A 47 -27.09 -21.48 -3.08
N LEU A 48 -27.62 -21.38 -1.86
CA LEU A 48 -27.06 -20.53 -0.81
C LEU A 48 -25.69 -20.99 -0.34
N GLU A 49 -25.48 -22.30 -0.15
CA GLU A 49 -24.20 -22.84 0.30
C GLU A 49 -23.08 -22.57 -0.72
N LYS A 50 -23.40 -22.66 -2.02
CA LYS A 50 -22.48 -22.31 -3.12
C LYS A 50 -22.20 -20.80 -3.20
N LYS A 51 -23.17 -19.94 -2.87
CA LYS A 51 -23.01 -18.48 -2.93
C LYS A 51 -22.36 -17.88 -1.69
N LEU A 52 -22.56 -18.49 -0.54
CA LEU A 52 -22.03 -18.02 0.74
C LEU A 52 -20.75 -18.77 1.17
N ASN A 53 -20.29 -19.75 0.37
CA ASN A 53 -19.14 -20.62 0.66
C ASN A 53 -19.15 -21.17 2.10
N SER A 54 -20.35 -21.46 2.62
CA SER A 54 -20.57 -21.80 4.04
C SER A 54 -21.71 -22.80 4.18
N THR A 55 -21.58 -23.75 5.10
CA THR A 55 -22.58 -24.80 5.37
C THR A 55 -23.66 -24.27 6.30
N ILE A 56 -24.94 -24.38 5.92
CA ILE A 56 -26.05 -23.78 6.68
C ILE A 56 -26.83 -24.88 7.42
N LYS A 57 -26.95 -24.74 8.74
CA LYS A 57 -27.75 -25.63 9.60
C LYS A 57 -28.96 -24.85 10.13
N ILE A 58 -30.10 -24.95 9.43
CA ILE A 58 -31.37 -24.34 9.84
C ILE A 58 -32.05 -25.30 10.82
N SER A 59 -32.16 -24.93 12.09
CA SER A 59 -32.92 -25.68 13.09
C SER A 59 -34.42 -25.33 13.00
N PRO A 60 -35.31 -26.24 12.59
CA PRO A 60 -36.75 -25.95 12.59
C PRO A 60 -37.27 -25.81 14.03
N LYS A 61 -38.11 -24.80 14.26
CA LYS A 61 -38.81 -24.62 15.55
C LYS A 61 -39.89 -25.70 15.66
N LYS A 62 -39.87 -26.50 16.73
CA LYS A 62 -40.86 -27.57 16.99
C LYS A 62 -42.28 -26.98 17.00
N ILE A 63 -43.15 -27.51 16.14
CA ILE A 63 -44.59 -27.27 16.16
C ILE A 63 -45.16 -28.09 17.33
N ILE A 64 -45.85 -27.46 18.28
CA ILE A 64 -46.51 -28.12 19.42
C ILE A 64 -47.99 -28.29 19.06
N HIS A 65 -48.50 -29.53 19.10
CA HIS A 65 -49.91 -29.86 18.88
C HIS A 65 -50.82 -29.33 20.02
N GLU A 66 -52.05 -28.94 19.65
CA GLU A 66 -53.06 -28.24 20.47
C GLU A 66 -53.42 -28.91 21.82
N GLU A 67 -53.23 -30.22 21.97
CA GLU A 67 -53.61 -30.97 23.20
C GLU A 67 -52.86 -30.51 24.46
N ASN A 68 -51.70 -29.89 24.33
CA ASN A 68 -50.92 -29.42 25.49
C ASN A 68 -51.32 -28.02 25.98
N THR A 69 -52.16 -27.28 25.26
CA THR A 69 -52.52 -25.90 25.62
C THR A 69 -53.33 -25.83 26.92
N SER A 70 -54.32 -26.70 27.11
CA SER A 70 -55.15 -26.74 28.32
C SER A 70 -54.35 -27.16 29.57
N ILE A 71 -53.41 -28.12 29.44
CA ILE A 71 -52.56 -28.55 30.57
C ILE A 71 -51.60 -27.41 30.98
N ILE A 72 -51.06 -26.66 30.01
CA ILE A 72 -50.20 -25.51 30.28
C ILE A 72 -50.99 -24.40 30.98
N GLN A 73 -52.21 -24.10 30.53
CA GLN A 73 -53.09 -23.10 31.14
C GLN A 73 -53.46 -23.46 32.59
N ILE A 74 -53.79 -24.73 32.87
CA ILE A 74 -54.13 -25.18 34.23
C ILE A 74 -52.90 -25.13 35.16
N LYS A 75 -51.70 -25.46 34.65
CA LYS A 75 -50.43 -25.29 35.41
C LYS A 75 -50.12 -23.83 35.70
N GLU A 76 -50.45 -22.90 34.81
CA GLU A 76 -50.32 -21.46 35.08
C GLU A 76 -51.31 -20.97 36.14
N LEU A 77 -52.54 -21.48 36.16
CA LEU A 77 -53.53 -21.15 37.19
C LEU A 77 -53.05 -21.59 38.59
N MET A 78 -52.47 -22.80 38.68
CA MET A 78 -51.84 -23.29 39.91
C MET A 78 -50.67 -22.40 40.36
N LYS A 79 -49.79 -21.98 39.45
CA LYS A 79 -48.68 -21.05 39.78
C LYS A 79 -49.16 -19.68 40.24
N LYS A 80 -50.30 -19.20 39.72
CA LYS A 80 -50.91 -17.91 40.07
C LYS A 80 -51.79 -17.98 41.33
N GLY A 81 -51.92 -19.15 41.96
CA GLY A 81 -52.73 -19.34 43.18
C GLY A 81 -54.24 -19.10 42.98
N LYS A 82 -54.75 -19.23 41.74
CA LYS A 82 -56.16 -19.02 41.42
C LYS A 82 -56.88 -20.36 41.25
N GLY A 83 -57.83 -20.65 42.14
CA GLY A 83 -58.59 -21.90 42.19
C GLY A 83 -58.09 -22.90 43.23
N ASP A 84 -58.78 -24.03 43.35
CA ASP A 84 -58.47 -25.08 44.32
C ASP A 84 -57.31 -25.93 43.80
N THR A 85 -56.14 -25.78 44.41
CA THR A 85 -54.88 -26.43 43.98
C THR A 85 -55.01 -27.95 43.90
N GLY A 86 -55.67 -28.58 44.88
CA GLY A 86 -55.93 -30.02 44.87
C GLY A 86 -56.83 -30.47 43.72
N ARG A 87 -57.86 -29.68 43.40
CA ARG A 87 -58.80 -29.97 42.32
C ARG A 87 -58.18 -29.76 40.93
N LEU A 88 -57.42 -28.69 40.74
CA LEU A 88 -56.66 -28.45 39.50
C LEU A 88 -55.61 -29.55 39.26
N GLN A 89 -54.97 -30.06 40.32
CA GLN A 89 -54.01 -31.15 40.21
C GLN A 89 -54.68 -32.48 39.87
N HIS A 90 -55.85 -32.76 40.44
CA HIS A 90 -56.69 -33.90 40.04
C HIS A 90 -57.05 -33.84 38.55
N ILE A 91 -57.42 -32.67 38.05
CA ILE A 91 -57.78 -32.48 36.64
C ILE A 91 -56.56 -32.67 35.72
N ILE A 92 -55.39 -32.12 36.08
CA ILE A 92 -54.13 -32.36 35.32
C ILE A 92 -53.83 -33.87 35.25
N ASN A 93 -53.88 -34.57 36.38
CA ASN A 93 -53.64 -36.01 36.42
C ASN A 93 -54.66 -36.78 35.57
N THR A 94 -55.93 -36.38 35.60
CA THR A 94 -57.00 -37.01 34.81
C THR A 94 -56.79 -36.82 33.30
N LEU A 95 -56.38 -35.63 32.87
CA LEU A 95 -56.05 -35.33 31.47
C LEU A 95 -54.77 -36.05 31.00
N GLN A 96 -53.74 -36.11 31.85
CA GLN A 96 -52.51 -36.85 31.54
C GLN A 96 -52.75 -38.36 31.44
N ASN A 97 -53.66 -38.89 32.27
CA ASN A 97 -54.04 -40.31 32.28
C ASN A 97 -55.13 -40.68 31.25
N LYS A 98 -55.56 -39.74 30.38
CA LYS A 98 -56.60 -39.93 29.36
C LYS A 98 -57.92 -40.53 29.89
N LYS A 99 -58.29 -40.23 31.14
CA LYS A 99 -59.58 -40.64 31.74
C LYS A 99 -60.67 -39.60 31.42
N PRO A 100 -61.96 -40.02 31.31
CA PRO A 100 -63.06 -39.08 31.17
C PRO A 100 -63.18 -38.22 32.44
N MET A 101 -63.29 -36.91 32.25
CA MET A 101 -63.37 -35.94 33.33
C MET A 101 -64.77 -35.93 33.94
N TYR A 102 -64.87 -35.74 35.26
CA TYR A 102 -66.17 -35.58 35.90
C TYR A 102 -66.88 -34.31 35.38
N LEU A 103 -68.20 -34.38 35.21
CA LEU A 103 -69.02 -33.25 34.77
C LEU A 103 -68.83 -32.01 35.68
N SER A 104 -68.65 -32.25 36.97
CA SER A 104 -68.35 -31.21 37.97
C SER A 104 -67.04 -30.48 37.68
N ASP A 105 -66.01 -31.19 37.24
CA ASP A 105 -64.69 -30.63 36.91
C ASP A 105 -64.70 -29.88 35.58
N GLY A 106 -65.51 -30.33 34.61
CA GLY A 106 -65.80 -29.61 33.37
C GLY A 106 -66.47 -28.25 33.62
N VAL A 107 -67.56 -28.27 34.39
CA VAL A 107 -68.29 -27.04 34.76
C VAL A 107 -67.40 -26.10 35.57
N TYR A 108 -66.54 -26.62 36.44
CA TYR A 108 -65.60 -25.80 37.22
C TYR A 108 -64.61 -25.04 36.33
N LEU A 109 -64.01 -25.71 35.35
CA LEU A 109 -63.09 -25.07 34.40
C LEU A 109 -63.79 -24.08 33.47
N GLU A 110 -64.99 -24.39 33.00
CA GLU A 110 -65.74 -23.54 32.08
C GLU A 110 -66.31 -22.29 32.80
N THR A 111 -66.85 -22.46 34.01
CA THR A 111 -67.50 -21.37 34.76
C THR A 111 -66.49 -20.42 35.42
N ASN A 112 -65.41 -20.96 36.00
CA ASN A 112 -64.46 -20.13 36.75
C ASN A 112 -63.29 -19.62 35.91
N PHE A 113 -62.91 -20.34 34.84
CA PHE A 113 -61.71 -20.04 34.06
C PHE A 113 -61.95 -19.96 32.54
N GLY A 114 -63.17 -20.24 32.07
CA GLY A 114 -63.49 -20.22 30.64
C GLY A 114 -62.78 -21.29 29.80
N ILE A 115 -62.22 -22.33 30.44
CA ILE A 115 -61.45 -23.38 29.74
C ILE A 115 -62.41 -24.52 29.34
N LYS A 116 -62.68 -24.65 28.04
CA LYS A 116 -63.53 -25.71 27.50
C LYS A 116 -62.69 -26.90 27.05
N VAL A 117 -62.75 -27.99 27.80
CA VAL A 117 -62.05 -29.24 27.46
C VAL A 117 -63.01 -30.15 26.69
N ILE A 118 -62.74 -30.37 25.40
CA ILE A 118 -63.54 -31.27 24.56
C ILE A 118 -63.02 -32.70 24.72
N GLN A 119 -63.81 -33.58 25.34
CA GLN A 119 -63.53 -35.02 25.40
C GLN A 119 -64.57 -35.78 24.57
N LYS A 120 -64.13 -36.76 23.76
CA LYS A 120 -65.03 -37.71 23.10
C LYS A 120 -65.64 -38.62 24.17
N LEU A 121 -66.95 -38.50 24.41
CA LEU A 121 -67.68 -39.28 25.41
C LEU A 121 -68.38 -40.48 24.78
N GLU A 122 -68.08 -41.67 25.29
CA GLU A 122 -68.81 -42.89 25.00
C GLU A 122 -69.40 -43.45 26.31
N LYS A 123 -70.74 -43.54 26.35
CA LYS A 123 -71.64 -44.24 27.31
C LYS A 123 -71.80 -43.68 28.74
N ILE A 124 -72.88 -42.91 29.00
CA ILE A 124 -73.70 -42.94 30.25
C ILE A 124 -75.14 -42.51 29.92
N ARG A 125 -76.06 -43.46 29.71
CA ARG A 125 -77.53 -43.26 29.72
C ARG A 125 -78.16 -44.58 30.14
N GLN A 126 -78.49 -44.77 31.43
CA GLN A 126 -79.46 -45.83 31.80
C GLN A 126 -80.08 -45.79 33.21
N GLU A 127 -79.94 -44.76 34.05
CA GLU A 127 -80.36 -44.87 35.46
C GLU A 127 -81.56 -44.03 35.95
N ILE A 128 -82.29 -43.28 35.10
CA ILE A 128 -83.28 -42.29 35.62
C ILE A 128 -84.76 -42.73 35.53
N ILE A 129 -85.11 -43.86 34.92
CA ILE A 129 -86.52 -44.23 34.74
C ILE A 129 -86.87 -45.43 35.61
N THR A 130 -87.24 -45.19 36.86
CA THR A 130 -88.20 -46.01 37.63
C THR A 130 -88.42 -45.35 38.99
N ASN A 131 -89.57 -44.71 39.20
CA ASN A 131 -90.34 -44.65 40.46
C ASN A 131 -91.38 -43.54 40.36
N GLU A 132 -92.68 -43.91 40.29
CA GLU A 132 -93.84 -43.21 40.90
C GLU A 132 -95.17 -43.77 40.36
N LYS A 133 -95.94 -44.51 41.19
CA LYS A 133 -97.42 -44.67 41.12
C LYS A 133 -97.99 -45.55 42.27
N SER A 134 -98.87 -44.97 43.11
CA SER A 134 -99.93 -45.63 43.92
C SER A 134 -100.83 -44.55 44.58
N LYS A 135 -102.10 -44.29 44.21
CA LYS A 135 -103.44 -44.90 44.51
C LYS A 135 -104.00 -44.72 45.96
N ILE A 136 -105.29 -44.34 46.12
CA ILE A 136 -106.41 -45.00 46.90
C ILE A 136 -107.70 -44.11 47.06
N GLU A 137 -108.88 -44.75 47.06
CA GLU A 137 -110.31 -44.30 47.27
C GLU A 137 -110.94 -44.92 48.55
N ILE A 138 -112.03 -44.33 49.12
CA ILE A 138 -112.95 -44.98 50.11
C ILE A 138 -114.44 -44.51 49.95
N LYS A 139 -115.42 -45.41 50.19
CA LYS A 139 -116.92 -45.27 50.20
C LYS A 139 -117.49 -45.59 51.60
N ASP A 140 -118.74 -45.17 51.92
CA ASP A 140 -119.77 -46.00 52.64
C ASP A 140 -121.20 -45.39 52.76
N LYS A 141 -122.21 -46.27 52.99
CA LYS A 141 -123.70 -46.09 53.02
C LYS A 141 -124.31 -46.51 54.39
N LEU A 142 -125.56 -46.08 54.73
CA LEU A 142 -126.52 -46.81 55.62
C LEU A 142 -127.98 -46.27 55.55
N LYS A 143 -129.00 -47.14 55.78
CA LYS A 143 -130.47 -46.91 55.78
C LYS A 143 -131.11 -47.71 56.95
N GLU A 144 -132.18 -47.24 57.59
CA GLU A 144 -133.11 -48.07 58.41
C GLU A 144 -134.59 -47.59 58.40
N ARG A 145 -135.53 -48.52 58.66
CA ARG A 145 -137.02 -48.44 58.66
C ARG A 145 -137.57 -48.74 60.08
N ILE A 146 -138.70 -48.15 60.51
CA ILE A 146 -139.55 -48.67 61.62
C ILE A 146 -141.06 -48.43 61.32
N VAL A 147 -141.90 -49.36 61.80
CA VAL A 147 -143.35 -49.62 61.57
C VAL A 147 -144.23 -49.03 62.70
N MET A 148 -145.52 -48.70 62.43
CA MET A 148 -146.51 -48.21 63.41
C MET A 148 -147.46 -49.30 63.97
N PRO A 149 -148.02 -49.16 65.21
CA PRO A 149 -148.99 -50.08 65.81
C PRO A 149 -150.47 -49.75 65.53
N LYS A 150 -151.33 -50.77 65.55
CA LYS A 150 -152.80 -50.75 65.35
C LYS A 150 -153.50 -50.83 66.71
N ASP A 151 -154.40 -49.89 67.04
CA ASP A 151 -155.61 -50.06 67.90
C ASP A 151 -156.23 -48.70 68.34
N TRP A 152 -156.81 -47.94 67.40
CA TRP A 152 -157.67 -46.79 67.73
C TRP A 152 -159.01 -46.87 67.00
N LYS A 153 -160.08 -47.09 67.76
CA LYS A 153 -161.48 -46.98 67.32
C LYS A 153 -162.01 -45.58 67.57
N LYS A 154 -162.76 -45.05 66.59
CA LYS A 154 -163.40 -43.74 66.60
C LYS A 154 -164.72 -43.75 67.38
N ILE A 155 -165.00 -42.65 68.06
CA ILE A 155 -166.31 -42.25 68.57
C ILE A 155 -166.61 -40.90 67.91
N ASP A 156 -167.80 -40.79 67.33
CA ASP A 156 -168.28 -39.64 66.57
C ASP A 156 -168.76 -38.53 67.49
N ASP A 157 -168.21 -37.32 67.32
CA ASP A 157 -168.86 -36.06 67.69
C ASP A 157 -168.43 -34.96 66.69
N ASP A 158 -169.35 -34.61 65.80
CA ASP A 158 -169.12 -34.03 64.46
C ASP A 158 -169.07 -32.49 64.43
N PHE A 159 -168.58 -31.85 65.49
CA PHE A 159 -168.46 -30.37 65.56
C PHE A 159 -167.03 -29.86 65.78
N GLU A 160 -166.14 -30.62 66.44
CA GLU A 160 -164.74 -30.22 66.61
C GLU A 160 -163.86 -30.53 65.39
N ILE A 161 -164.19 -31.58 64.63
CA ILE A 161 -163.41 -32.03 63.46
C ILE A 161 -163.33 -30.92 62.42
N ASN A 162 -164.43 -30.20 62.12
CA ASN A 162 -164.43 -29.12 61.12
C ASN A 162 -163.52 -27.93 61.48
N LYS A 163 -163.30 -27.67 62.77
CA LYS A 163 -162.38 -26.62 63.25
C LYS A 163 -160.92 -27.06 63.12
N ILE A 164 -160.66 -28.36 63.32
CA ILE A 164 -159.36 -29.00 63.13
C ILE A 164 -159.01 -29.06 61.64
N THR A 165 -159.95 -29.42 60.75
CA THR A 165 -159.71 -29.50 59.30
C THR A 165 -159.37 -28.13 58.69
N LYS A 166 -160.00 -27.04 59.14
CA LYS A 166 -159.64 -25.68 58.71
C LYS A 166 -158.26 -25.24 59.20
N LYS A 167 -157.84 -25.68 60.39
CA LYS A 167 -156.47 -25.42 60.89
C LYS A 167 -155.43 -26.24 60.11
N LEU A 168 -155.69 -27.52 59.85
CA LEU A 168 -154.83 -28.38 59.06
C LEU A 168 -154.60 -27.86 57.63
N LYS A 169 -155.65 -27.36 56.95
CA LYS A 169 -155.48 -26.73 55.62
C LYS A 169 -154.58 -25.49 55.66
N LYS A 170 -154.68 -24.66 56.71
CA LYS A 170 -153.77 -23.51 56.90
C LYS A 170 -152.35 -23.94 57.23
N GLU A 171 -152.17 -25.04 57.97
CA GLU A 171 -150.87 -25.65 58.27
C GLU A 171 -150.23 -26.23 57.00
N GLU A 172 -150.99 -26.95 56.17
CA GLU A 172 -150.54 -27.50 54.89
C GLU A 172 -150.15 -26.41 53.90
N GLU A 173 -150.91 -25.31 53.81
CA GLU A 173 -150.53 -24.14 53.02
C GLU A 173 -149.23 -23.48 53.51
N LYS A 174 -148.99 -23.45 54.84
CA LYS A 174 -147.72 -22.97 55.40
C LYS A 174 -146.56 -23.91 55.07
N ILE A 175 -146.77 -25.23 55.16
CA ILE A 175 -145.77 -26.25 54.81
C ILE A 175 -145.44 -26.17 53.30
N LEU A 176 -146.45 -25.97 52.45
CA LEU A 176 -146.26 -25.77 51.01
C LEU A 176 -145.45 -24.50 50.70
N LYS A 177 -145.67 -23.41 51.44
CA LYS A 177 -144.84 -22.19 51.34
C LYS A 177 -143.40 -22.44 51.80
N GLN A 178 -143.21 -23.04 52.97
CA GLN A 178 -141.87 -23.39 53.47
C GLN A 178 -141.10 -24.32 52.52
N ASN A 179 -141.79 -25.27 51.88
CA ASN A 179 -141.17 -26.16 50.89
C ASN A 179 -140.83 -25.43 49.58
N LYS A 180 -141.58 -24.39 49.19
CA LYS A 180 -141.21 -23.52 48.07
C LYS A 180 -139.99 -22.66 48.42
N ASP A 181 -139.99 -22.05 49.61
CA ASP A 181 -138.87 -21.24 50.11
C ASP A 181 -137.58 -22.06 50.25
N SER A 182 -137.68 -23.32 50.71
CA SER A 182 -136.52 -24.25 50.77
C SER A 182 -135.97 -24.59 49.40
N LYS A 183 -136.85 -24.84 48.41
CA LYS A 183 -136.42 -25.11 47.03
C LYS A 183 -135.74 -23.88 46.40
N GLU A 184 -136.26 -22.69 46.67
CA GLU A 184 -135.67 -21.44 46.22
C GLU A 184 -134.30 -21.19 46.89
N MET A 185 -134.18 -21.47 48.19
CA MET A 185 -132.88 -21.44 48.88
C MET A 185 -131.87 -22.44 48.32
N ASP A 186 -132.29 -23.64 47.94
CA ASP A 186 -131.39 -24.64 47.37
C ASP A 186 -130.91 -24.23 45.97
N VAL A 187 -131.78 -23.63 45.14
CA VAL A 187 -131.38 -23.00 43.86
C VAL A 187 -130.37 -21.86 44.09
N GLN A 188 -130.61 -20.98 45.06
CA GLN A 188 -129.68 -19.89 45.40
C GLN A 188 -128.33 -20.43 45.92
N LYS A 189 -128.31 -21.52 46.69
CA LYS A 189 -127.06 -22.17 47.12
C LYS A 189 -126.29 -22.75 45.94
N GLU A 190 -126.98 -23.40 45.00
CA GLU A 190 -126.36 -23.92 43.77
C GLU A 190 -125.77 -22.79 42.92
N GLU A 191 -126.49 -21.68 42.75
CA GLU A 191 -125.98 -20.48 42.08
C GLU A 191 -124.74 -19.91 42.79
N LEU A 192 -124.76 -19.84 44.13
CA LEU A 192 -123.62 -19.37 44.92
C LEU A 192 -122.40 -20.28 44.79
N VAL A 193 -122.60 -21.61 44.74
CA VAL A 193 -121.52 -22.58 44.51
C VAL A 193 -120.92 -22.39 43.11
N GLN A 194 -121.74 -22.20 42.08
CA GLN A 194 -121.27 -21.91 40.72
C GLN A 194 -120.50 -20.59 40.66
N LEU A 195 -120.98 -19.54 41.33
CA LEU A 195 -120.26 -18.28 41.48
C LEU A 195 -118.92 -18.44 42.21
N THR A 196 -118.87 -19.31 43.21
CA THR A 196 -117.64 -19.59 43.96
C THR A 196 -116.62 -20.34 43.10
N LEU A 197 -117.06 -21.33 42.33
CA LEU A 197 -116.20 -22.07 41.40
C LEU A 197 -115.68 -21.17 40.27
N THR A 198 -116.51 -20.32 39.70
CA THR A 198 -116.10 -19.37 38.65
C THR A 198 -115.10 -18.34 39.17
N ARG A 199 -115.29 -17.81 40.39
CA ARG A 199 -114.31 -16.93 41.05
C ARG A 199 -112.96 -17.62 41.24
N LYS A 200 -112.93 -18.84 41.79
CA LYS A 200 -111.70 -19.62 41.96
C LYS A 200 -110.97 -19.84 40.63
N ASN A 201 -111.70 -20.24 39.59
CA ASN A 201 -111.13 -20.44 38.25
C ASN A 201 -110.56 -19.14 37.66
N ASN A 202 -111.22 -18.00 37.88
CA ASN A 202 -110.74 -16.69 37.44
C ASN A 202 -109.50 -16.25 38.24
N ASP A 203 -109.47 -16.46 39.55
CA ASP A 203 -108.30 -16.17 40.38
C ASP A 203 -107.07 -16.99 39.94
N GLU A 204 -107.26 -18.26 39.60
CA GLU A 204 -106.20 -19.09 39.05
C GLU A 204 -105.69 -18.59 37.68
N LYS A 205 -106.60 -18.14 36.80
CA LYS A 205 -106.22 -17.51 35.52
C LYS A 205 -105.40 -16.25 35.75
N ILE A 206 -105.86 -15.36 36.64
CA ILE A 206 -105.15 -14.12 37.01
C ILE A 206 -103.76 -14.46 37.57
N LYS A 207 -103.66 -15.49 38.41
CA LYS A 207 -102.37 -15.91 38.98
C LYS A 207 -101.39 -16.40 37.89
N LYS A 208 -101.87 -17.20 36.93
CA LYS A 208 -101.05 -17.67 35.80
C LYS A 208 -100.60 -16.52 34.90
N GLU A 209 -101.50 -15.58 34.59
CA GLU A 209 -101.18 -14.39 33.80
C GLU A 209 -100.16 -13.50 34.51
N ARG A 210 -100.31 -13.27 35.82
CA ARG A 210 -99.32 -12.54 36.63
C ARG A 210 -97.94 -13.19 36.58
N GLN A 211 -97.85 -14.51 36.73
CA GLN A 211 -96.57 -15.23 36.63
C GLN A 211 -95.92 -15.09 35.24
N MET A 212 -96.72 -15.16 34.17
CA MET A 212 -96.25 -14.96 32.81
C MET A 212 -95.75 -13.53 32.58
N LEU A 213 -96.46 -12.53 33.07
CA LEU A 213 -96.05 -11.13 32.99
C LEU A 213 -94.79 -10.87 33.81
N GLU A 214 -94.69 -11.42 35.01
CA GLU A 214 -93.51 -11.28 35.86
C GLU A 214 -92.27 -11.90 35.20
N GLY A 215 -92.41 -13.07 34.55
CA GLY A 215 -91.36 -13.69 33.76
C GLY A 215 -90.90 -12.79 32.59
N LYS A 216 -91.84 -12.21 31.84
CA LYS A 216 -91.54 -11.26 30.76
C LYS A 216 -90.83 -10.00 31.29
N ILE A 217 -91.27 -9.44 32.40
CA ILE A 217 -90.65 -8.27 33.04
C ILE A 217 -89.22 -8.59 33.49
N LYS A 218 -88.96 -9.77 34.07
CA LYS A 218 -87.60 -10.19 34.46
C LYS A 218 -86.67 -10.27 33.26
N ILE A 219 -87.12 -10.87 32.15
CA ILE A 219 -86.33 -10.94 30.91
C ILE A 219 -86.05 -9.53 30.38
N GLU A 220 -87.04 -8.64 30.38
CA GLU A 220 -86.88 -7.28 29.88
C GLU A 220 -85.92 -6.45 30.75
N LYS A 221 -85.98 -6.60 32.08
CA LYS A 221 -85.00 -6.00 32.99
C LYS A 221 -83.56 -6.45 32.70
N ILE A 222 -83.37 -7.75 32.42
CA ILE A 222 -82.04 -8.28 32.03
C ILE A 222 -81.57 -7.66 30.71
N LYS A 223 -82.46 -7.49 29.73
CA LYS A 223 -82.12 -6.83 28.45
C LYS A 223 -81.74 -5.37 28.66
N ILE A 224 -82.54 -4.62 29.43
CA ILE A 224 -82.25 -3.21 29.76
C ILE A 224 -80.89 -3.11 30.46
N GLN A 225 -80.61 -3.96 31.45
CA GLN A 225 -79.32 -3.97 32.13
C GLN A 225 -78.14 -4.27 31.20
N LYS A 226 -78.32 -5.14 30.20
CA LYS A 226 -77.29 -5.37 29.18
C LYS A 226 -77.11 -4.17 28.25
N GLN A 227 -78.20 -3.51 27.88
CA GLN A 227 -78.16 -2.30 27.05
C GLN A 227 -77.53 -1.11 27.79
N THR A 228 -77.80 -0.93 29.09
CA THR A 228 -77.18 0.14 29.88
C THR A 228 -75.68 -0.06 30.01
N LYS A 229 -75.23 -1.28 30.31
CA LYS A 229 -73.80 -1.61 30.33
C LYS A 229 -73.12 -1.33 29.00
N LEU A 230 -73.76 -1.72 27.89
CA LEU A 230 -73.23 -1.44 26.56
C LEU A 230 -73.17 0.08 26.28
N SER A 231 -74.14 0.86 26.74
CA SER A 231 -74.13 2.32 26.59
C SER A 231 -73.01 2.96 27.41
N GLU A 232 -72.83 2.52 28.66
CA GLU A 232 -71.73 2.97 29.53
C GLU A 232 -70.36 2.69 28.89
N ASP A 233 -70.17 1.48 28.34
CA ASP A 233 -68.94 1.10 27.61
C ASP A 233 -68.74 1.98 26.35
N ILE A 234 -69.81 2.28 25.61
CA ILE A 234 -69.75 3.17 24.44
C ILE A 234 -69.35 4.59 24.84
N ASP A 235 -69.86 5.11 25.95
CA ASP A 235 -69.53 6.45 26.41
C ASP A 235 -68.07 6.53 26.92
N ALA A 236 -67.60 5.50 27.63
CA ALA A 236 -66.18 5.38 28.01
C ALA A 236 -65.26 5.35 26.77
N GLN A 237 -65.62 4.58 25.73
CA GLN A 237 -64.86 4.55 24.47
C GLN A 237 -64.85 5.90 23.74
N LYS A 238 -65.95 6.68 23.80
CA LYS A 238 -65.99 8.03 23.22
C LYS A 238 -65.03 8.97 23.94
N GLU A 239 -64.96 8.92 25.27
CA GLU A 239 -64.03 9.74 26.05
C GLU A 239 -62.56 9.40 25.72
N GLU A 240 -62.21 8.11 25.69
CA GLU A 240 -60.87 7.66 25.28
C GLU A 240 -60.53 8.13 23.85
N LEU A 241 -61.50 8.05 22.93
CA LEU A 241 -61.31 8.49 21.54
C LEU A 241 -61.08 10.00 21.43
N VAL A 242 -61.66 10.82 22.31
CA VAL A 242 -61.37 12.25 22.40
C VAL A 242 -59.94 12.48 22.88
N GLN A 243 -59.52 11.79 23.95
CA GLN A 243 -58.15 11.90 24.48
C GLN A 243 -57.10 11.49 23.42
N VAL A 244 -57.31 10.37 22.73
CA VAL A 244 -56.42 9.90 21.65
C VAL A 244 -56.34 10.93 20.51
N LYS A 245 -57.46 11.60 20.17
CA LYS A 245 -57.45 12.68 19.16
C LYS A 245 -56.61 13.87 19.61
N GLU A 246 -56.72 14.30 20.86
CA GLU A 246 -55.91 15.40 21.40
C GLU A 246 -54.43 15.06 21.50
N GLU A 247 -54.08 13.83 21.87
CA GLU A 247 -52.69 13.38 21.85
C GLU A 247 -52.14 13.35 20.42
N ARG A 248 -52.94 12.87 19.46
CA ARG A 248 -52.58 12.87 18.05
C ARG A 248 -52.31 14.29 17.55
N THR A 249 -53.13 15.29 17.88
CA THR A 249 -52.87 16.68 17.46
C THR A 249 -51.58 17.22 18.06
N LYS A 250 -51.33 16.98 19.37
CA LYS A 250 -50.06 17.36 20.03
C LYS A 250 -48.84 16.70 19.39
N ILE A 251 -48.94 15.42 19.00
CA ILE A 251 -47.87 14.71 18.29
C ILE A 251 -47.66 15.32 16.90
N MET A 252 -48.72 15.61 16.16
CA MET A 252 -48.63 16.22 14.84
C MET A 252 -47.97 17.61 14.87
N GLU A 253 -48.31 18.45 15.85
CA GLU A 253 -47.66 19.75 16.06
C GLU A 253 -46.16 19.61 16.38
N LYS A 254 -45.79 18.63 17.21
CA LYS A 254 -44.38 18.30 17.49
C LYS A 254 -43.64 17.79 16.26
N ILE A 255 -44.30 17.04 15.38
CA ILE A 255 -43.71 16.57 14.13
C ILE A 255 -43.47 17.75 13.18
N GLU A 256 -44.45 18.65 13.01
CA GLU A 256 -44.32 19.77 12.08
C GLU A 256 -43.24 20.76 12.54
N SER A 257 -43.20 21.11 13.83
CA SER A 257 -42.14 21.96 14.39
C SER A 257 -40.73 21.35 14.23
N ARG A 258 -40.57 20.05 14.45
CA ARG A 258 -39.28 19.36 14.20
C ARG A 258 -38.91 19.34 12.72
N LYS A 259 -39.88 19.13 11.84
CA LYS A 259 -39.68 19.13 10.39
C LYS A 259 -39.23 20.51 9.89
N GLU A 260 -39.77 21.60 10.46
CA GLU A 260 -39.29 22.94 10.19
C GLU A 260 -37.83 23.16 10.63
N VAL A 261 -37.46 22.71 11.83
CA VAL A 261 -36.08 22.80 12.32
C VAL A 261 -35.12 22.00 11.42
N ILE A 262 -35.47 20.76 11.09
CA ILE A 262 -34.67 19.89 10.22
C ILE A 262 -34.53 20.52 8.82
N SER A 263 -35.60 21.12 8.27
CA SER A 263 -35.51 21.76 6.95
C SER A 263 -34.60 22.98 6.96
N LYS A 264 -34.66 23.83 8.00
CA LYS A 264 -33.74 24.96 8.20
C LYS A 264 -32.30 24.47 8.34
N GLU A 265 -32.05 23.47 9.18
CA GLU A 265 -30.71 22.89 9.37
C GLU A 265 -30.16 22.30 8.08
N LEU A 266 -30.98 21.58 7.31
CA LEU A 266 -30.60 21.03 6.00
C LEU A 266 -30.22 22.13 5.01
N THR A 267 -30.92 23.27 5.00
CA THR A 267 -30.54 24.41 4.15
C THR A 267 -29.20 25.04 4.58
N ILE A 268 -28.92 25.10 5.88
CA ILE A 268 -27.64 25.62 6.40
C ILE A 268 -26.49 24.68 6.01
N GLN A 269 -26.67 23.36 6.22
CA GLN A 269 -25.67 22.36 5.84
C GLN A 269 -25.38 22.40 4.33
N LYS A 270 -26.41 22.52 3.48
CA LYS A 270 -26.21 22.69 2.03
C LYS A 270 -25.40 23.93 1.70
N LYS A 271 -25.66 25.07 2.34
CA LYS A 271 -24.88 26.30 2.14
C LYS A 271 -23.42 26.13 2.58
N GLN A 272 -23.18 25.47 3.71
CA GLN A 272 -21.82 25.18 4.20
C GLN A 272 -21.05 24.27 3.23
N ILE A 273 -21.70 23.24 2.69
CA ILE A 273 -21.09 22.34 1.70
C ILE A 273 -20.72 23.10 0.43
N ILE A 274 -21.61 23.96 -0.08
CA ILE A 274 -21.32 24.79 -1.26
C ILE A 274 -20.14 25.73 -1.00
N GLN A 275 -20.09 26.36 0.19
CA GLN A 275 -18.98 27.23 0.56
C GLN A 275 -17.66 26.46 0.65
N ALA A 276 -17.65 25.28 1.27
CA ALA A 276 -16.48 24.43 1.36
C ALA A 276 -15.98 23.98 -0.02
N GLN A 277 -16.89 23.66 -0.95
CA GLN A 277 -16.54 23.32 -2.33
C GLN A 277 -15.86 24.50 -3.04
N ILE A 278 -16.41 25.72 -2.91
CA ILE A 278 -15.81 26.93 -3.52
C ILE A 278 -14.41 27.20 -2.94
N GLU A 279 -14.20 26.98 -1.64
CA GLU A 279 -12.90 27.13 -1.00
C GLU A 279 -11.91 26.06 -1.47
N GLN A 280 -12.35 24.82 -1.61
CA GLN A 280 -11.55 23.74 -2.17
C GLN A 280 -11.06 24.07 -3.59
N ASP A 281 -11.95 24.53 -4.47
CA ASP A 281 -11.60 24.90 -5.84
C ASP A 281 -10.57 26.05 -5.87
N LYS A 282 -10.68 27.03 -4.96
CA LYS A 282 -9.70 28.11 -4.82
C LYS A 282 -8.33 27.61 -4.35
N ILE A 283 -8.31 26.67 -3.41
CA ILE A 283 -7.06 26.04 -2.92
C ILE A 283 -6.41 25.24 -4.05
N GLU A 284 -7.19 24.45 -4.79
CA GLU A 284 -6.69 23.66 -5.92
C GLU A 284 -6.07 24.55 -7.01
N LEU A 285 -6.70 25.67 -7.34
CA LEU A 285 -6.13 26.66 -8.25
C LEU A 285 -4.79 27.24 -7.75
N ARG A 286 -4.66 27.49 -6.44
CA ARG A 286 -3.39 27.97 -5.85
C ARG A 286 -2.30 26.91 -5.92
N VAL A 287 -2.62 25.67 -5.52
CA VAL A 287 -1.70 24.53 -5.58
C VAL A 287 -1.21 24.27 -7.00
N ASN A 288 -2.10 24.34 -7.99
CA ASN A 288 -1.73 24.19 -9.40
C ASN A 288 -0.78 25.31 -9.89
N LYS A 289 -1.01 26.56 -9.47
CA LYS A 289 -0.10 27.67 -9.76
C LYS A 289 1.28 27.46 -9.13
N GLU A 290 1.33 27.08 -7.87
CA GLU A 290 2.60 26.79 -7.16
C GLU A 290 3.34 25.61 -7.81
N LYS A 291 2.63 24.56 -8.20
CA LYS A 291 3.22 23.42 -8.94
C LYS A 291 3.87 23.86 -10.25
N ILE A 292 3.26 24.77 -10.99
CA ILE A 292 3.84 25.34 -12.22
C ILE A 292 5.11 26.15 -11.90
N VAL A 293 5.09 26.98 -10.85
CA VAL A 293 6.25 27.78 -10.42
C VAL A 293 7.41 26.86 -10.00
N LEU A 294 7.13 25.83 -9.19
CA LEU A 294 8.13 24.84 -8.78
C LEU A 294 8.71 24.10 -9.98
N SER A 295 7.88 23.70 -10.94
CA SER A 295 8.35 23.05 -12.17
C SER A 295 9.31 23.96 -12.97
N LYS A 296 8.97 25.24 -13.12
CA LYS A 296 9.85 26.23 -13.76
C LYS A 296 11.16 26.40 -13.00
N MET A 297 11.11 26.49 -11.67
CA MET A 297 12.30 26.61 -10.82
C MET A 297 13.22 25.39 -10.95
N VAL A 298 12.65 24.18 -11.00
CA VAL A 298 13.41 22.94 -11.22
C VAL A 298 14.06 22.93 -12.60
N GLN A 299 13.35 23.36 -13.64
CA GLN A 299 13.91 23.48 -14.99
C GLN A 299 15.07 24.48 -15.05
N GLU A 300 14.93 25.63 -14.38
CA GLU A 300 15.98 26.66 -14.31
C GLU A 300 17.20 26.21 -13.50
N GLN A 301 16.99 25.49 -12.39
CA GLN A 301 18.11 24.88 -11.65
C GLN A 301 18.83 23.85 -12.50
N LYS A 302 18.10 23.04 -13.27
CA LYS A 302 18.68 22.05 -14.19
C LYS A 302 19.50 22.72 -15.30
N SER A 303 19.02 23.81 -15.90
CA SER A 303 19.78 24.53 -16.94
C SER A 303 21.05 25.15 -16.36
N ARG A 304 20.97 25.81 -15.20
CA ARG A 304 22.15 26.37 -14.51
C ARG A 304 23.19 25.29 -14.17
N LEU A 305 22.76 24.11 -13.72
CA LEU A 305 23.67 23.00 -13.43
C LEU A 305 24.36 22.47 -14.69
N ILE A 306 23.64 22.39 -15.82
CA ILE A 306 24.21 21.99 -17.11
C ILE A 306 25.27 23.01 -17.56
N GLU A 307 24.99 24.31 -17.42
CA GLU A 307 25.96 25.37 -17.75
C GLU A 307 27.21 25.32 -16.87
N GLN A 308 27.04 25.15 -15.55
CA GLN A 308 28.16 24.96 -14.62
C GLN A 308 29.00 23.74 -14.99
N THR A 309 28.36 22.63 -15.37
CA THR A 309 29.06 21.42 -15.81
C THR A 309 29.87 21.67 -17.08
N LYS A 310 29.32 22.39 -18.06
CA LYS A 310 30.04 22.79 -19.28
C LYS A 310 31.24 23.69 -18.96
N MET A 311 31.07 24.68 -18.09
CA MET A 311 32.19 25.54 -17.67
C MET A 311 33.27 24.75 -16.94
N ALA A 312 32.91 23.84 -16.04
CA ALA A 312 33.87 22.98 -15.34
C ALA A 312 34.65 22.09 -16.32
N GLN A 313 33.99 21.57 -17.36
CA GLN A 313 34.66 20.80 -18.41
C GLN A 313 35.64 21.67 -19.21
N GLN A 314 35.25 22.88 -19.61
CA GLN A 314 36.15 23.82 -20.30
C GLN A 314 37.36 24.22 -19.44
N ILE A 315 37.16 24.42 -18.14
CA ILE A 315 38.27 24.69 -17.21
C ILE A 315 39.23 23.50 -17.17
N LYS A 316 38.71 22.27 -17.13
CA LYS A 316 39.54 21.06 -17.12
C LYS A 316 40.32 20.90 -18.43
N GLU A 317 39.70 21.18 -19.58
CA GLU A 317 40.38 21.18 -20.88
C GLU A 317 41.51 22.21 -20.92
N LYS A 318 41.24 23.46 -20.50
CA LYS A 318 42.25 24.51 -20.40
C LYS A 318 43.37 24.19 -19.41
N GLN A 319 43.08 23.49 -18.31
CA GLN A 319 44.10 23.02 -17.38
C GLN A 319 45.04 22.03 -18.06
N VAL A 320 44.52 21.09 -18.85
CA VAL A 320 45.34 20.13 -19.61
C VAL A 320 46.19 20.83 -20.67
N GLU A 321 45.64 21.83 -21.37
CA GLU A 321 46.42 22.65 -22.32
C GLU A 321 47.53 23.45 -21.62
N LEU A 322 47.23 24.02 -20.46
CA LEU A 322 48.24 24.72 -19.64
C LEU A 322 49.34 23.77 -19.18
N GLU A 323 49.01 22.54 -18.77
CA GLU A 323 50.00 21.53 -18.38
C GLU A 323 50.94 21.20 -19.55
N LYS A 324 50.39 20.96 -20.74
CA LYS A 324 51.18 20.71 -21.96
C LYS A 324 52.10 21.88 -22.30
N THR A 325 51.59 23.11 -22.27
CA THR A 325 52.41 24.30 -22.56
C THR A 325 53.52 24.52 -21.52
N LYS A 326 53.30 24.14 -20.24
CA LYS A 326 54.37 24.12 -19.23
C LYS A 326 55.43 23.08 -19.55
N GLU A 327 55.03 21.86 -19.90
CA GLU A 327 55.97 20.81 -20.31
C GLU A 327 56.80 21.23 -21.53
N GLU A 328 56.18 21.84 -22.54
CA GLU A 328 56.85 22.42 -23.71
C GLU A 328 57.84 23.53 -23.30
N TYR A 329 57.43 24.43 -22.41
CA TYR A 329 58.29 25.50 -21.90
C TYR A 329 59.51 24.95 -21.15
N ASP A 330 59.33 23.93 -20.31
CA ASP A 330 60.42 23.27 -19.59
C ASP A 330 61.40 22.56 -20.56
N GLN A 331 60.89 21.96 -21.64
CA GLN A 331 61.73 21.41 -22.71
C GLN A 331 62.55 22.50 -23.41
N ILE A 332 61.93 23.63 -23.74
CA ILE A 332 62.63 24.78 -24.33
C ILE A 332 63.72 25.30 -23.39
N ILE A 333 63.44 25.43 -22.09
CA ILE A 333 64.46 25.83 -21.10
C ILE A 333 65.63 24.85 -21.10
N SER A 334 65.35 23.54 -21.10
CA SER A 334 66.38 22.50 -21.15
C SER A 334 67.25 22.62 -22.41
N GLN A 335 66.62 22.83 -23.58
CA GLN A 335 67.34 23.06 -24.84
C GLN A 335 68.18 24.34 -24.81
N VAL A 336 67.60 25.47 -24.40
CA VAL A 336 68.32 26.75 -24.29
C VAL A 336 69.51 26.64 -23.33
N ASN A 337 69.38 25.89 -22.24
CA ASN A 337 70.49 25.64 -21.32
C ASN A 337 71.60 24.80 -21.95
N LYS A 338 71.27 23.79 -22.76
CA LYS A 338 72.25 23.01 -23.53
C LYS A 338 72.97 23.90 -24.56
N GLU A 339 72.23 24.67 -25.35
CA GLU A 339 72.79 25.61 -26.31
C GLU A 339 73.70 26.65 -25.63
N ARG A 340 73.33 27.16 -24.46
CA ARG A 340 74.19 28.05 -23.67
C ARG A 340 75.51 27.39 -23.25
N MET A 341 75.50 26.10 -22.95
CA MET A 341 76.73 25.36 -22.63
C MET A 341 77.61 25.19 -23.87
N GLU A 342 77.02 24.83 -25.01
CA GLU A 342 77.71 24.75 -26.30
C GLU A 342 78.30 26.11 -26.71
N ILE A 343 77.55 27.20 -26.52
CA ILE A 343 78.04 28.56 -26.78
C ILE A 343 79.24 28.87 -25.87
N LYS A 344 79.20 28.56 -24.57
CA LYS A 344 80.35 28.75 -23.67
C LYS A 344 81.58 27.96 -24.11
N GLU A 345 81.39 26.74 -24.60
CA GLU A 345 82.49 25.95 -25.18
C GLU A 345 83.03 26.59 -26.47
N SER A 346 82.14 27.06 -27.34
CA SER A 346 82.52 27.78 -28.55
C SER A 346 83.30 29.07 -28.26
N GLU A 347 82.95 29.79 -27.18
CA GLU A 347 83.67 30.99 -26.73
C GLU A 347 85.08 30.65 -26.23
N LYS A 348 85.25 29.53 -25.49
CA LYS A 348 86.57 29.03 -25.08
C LYS A 348 87.43 28.67 -26.29
N LEU A 349 86.88 27.90 -27.24
CA LEU A 349 87.56 27.55 -28.49
C LEU A 349 87.96 28.81 -29.28
N LYS A 350 87.08 29.81 -29.36
CA LYS A 350 87.39 31.10 -30.01
C LYS A 350 88.54 31.84 -29.32
N ALA A 351 88.61 31.82 -28.00
CA ALA A 351 89.73 32.40 -27.26
C ALA A 351 91.06 31.66 -27.54
N GLU A 352 91.02 30.33 -27.60
CA GLU A 352 92.17 29.49 -27.92
C GLU A 352 92.66 29.67 -29.37
N ILE A 353 91.74 29.78 -30.33
CA ILE A 353 92.06 30.14 -31.71
C ILE A 353 92.77 31.49 -31.78
N LYS A 354 92.26 32.51 -31.07
CA LYS A 354 92.93 33.82 -31.01
C LYS A 354 94.35 33.74 -30.42
N THR A 355 94.61 32.85 -29.47
CA THR A 355 95.97 32.64 -28.96
C THR A 355 96.86 31.96 -29.99
N MET A 356 96.37 30.93 -30.68
CA MET A 356 97.09 30.26 -31.75
C MET A 356 97.40 31.20 -32.93
N GLU A 357 96.45 32.06 -33.31
CA GLU A 357 96.64 33.09 -34.35
C GLU A 357 97.77 34.06 -33.97
N LYS A 358 97.81 34.55 -32.73
CA LYS A 358 98.90 35.43 -32.26
C LYS A 358 100.25 34.74 -32.31
N ASP A 359 100.32 33.46 -31.95
CA ASP A 359 101.57 32.70 -31.99
C ASP A 359 102.00 32.39 -33.44
N LEU A 360 101.05 32.12 -34.33
CA LEU A 360 101.30 32.00 -35.76
C LEU A 360 101.85 33.32 -36.34
N ASP A 361 101.27 34.46 -36.00
CA ASP A 361 101.75 35.78 -36.42
C ASP A 361 103.17 36.06 -35.93
N LYS A 362 103.50 35.71 -34.68
CA LYS A 362 104.88 35.77 -34.17
C LYS A 362 105.80 34.89 -35.01
N SER A 363 105.42 33.63 -35.24
CA SER A 363 106.19 32.70 -36.08
C SER A 363 106.39 33.20 -37.52
N VAL A 364 105.38 33.84 -38.11
CA VAL A 364 105.48 34.44 -39.45
C VAL A 364 106.45 35.63 -39.44
N LYS A 365 106.40 36.50 -38.42
CA LYS A 365 107.37 37.60 -38.24
C LYS A 365 108.79 37.08 -38.08
N ASP A 366 108.98 36.03 -37.29
CA ASP A 366 110.29 35.40 -37.09
C ASP A 366 110.80 34.79 -38.39
N ARG A 367 109.96 34.06 -39.14
CA ARG A 367 110.30 33.55 -40.47
C ARG A 367 110.66 34.66 -41.45
N LEU A 368 109.96 35.80 -41.44
CA LEU A 368 110.29 36.96 -42.27
C LEU A 368 111.65 37.56 -41.90
N ASN A 369 111.96 37.66 -40.60
CA ASN A 369 113.26 38.13 -40.11
C ASN A 369 114.38 37.18 -40.54
N ILE A 370 114.20 35.87 -40.37
CA ILE A 370 115.14 34.85 -40.84
C ILE A 370 115.32 34.96 -42.36
N SER A 371 114.24 35.14 -43.14
CA SER A 371 114.31 35.34 -44.59
C SER A 371 115.11 36.59 -44.99
N LYS A 372 114.94 37.71 -44.26
CA LYS A 372 115.77 38.92 -44.43
C LYS A 372 117.24 38.66 -44.11
N ILE A 373 117.55 37.83 -43.12
CA ILE A 373 118.93 37.44 -42.79
C ILE A 373 119.50 36.57 -43.92
N ILE A 374 118.75 35.56 -44.37
CA ILE A 374 119.14 34.65 -45.47
C ILE A 374 119.41 35.44 -46.76
N THR A 375 118.57 36.43 -47.11
CA THR A 375 118.79 37.27 -48.30
C THR A 375 120.04 38.14 -48.18
N LYS A 376 120.31 38.73 -47.01
CA LYS A 376 121.58 39.44 -46.74
C LYS A 376 122.79 38.53 -46.88
N GLU A 377 122.73 37.33 -46.30
CA GLU A 377 123.77 36.30 -46.43
C GLU A 377 123.99 35.88 -47.89
N LYS A 378 122.92 35.61 -48.64
CA LYS A 378 122.97 35.31 -50.09
C LYS A 378 123.66 36.42 -50.87
N ASN A 379 123.36 37.68 -50.58
CA ASN A 379 124.03 38.82 -51.22
C ASN A 379 125.53 38.87 -50.88
N LYS A 380 125.91 38.66 -49.61
CA LYS A 380 127.33 38.56 -49.22
C LYS A 380 128.06 37.43 -49.96
N ILE A 381 127.44 36.25 -50.07
CA ILE A 381 127.99 35.12 -50.82
C ILE A 381 128.16 35.50 -52.30
N THR A 382 127.18 36.17 -52.91
CA THR A 382 127.25 36.60 -54.31
C THR A 382 128.38 37.60 -54.55
N ILE A 383 128.60 38.54 -53.62
CA ILE A 383 129.74 39.46 -53.64
C ILE A 383 131.06 38.70 -53.51
N LYS A 384 131.16 37.73 -52.59
CA LYS A 384 132.35 36.88 -52.45
C LYS A 384 132.63 36.11 -53.75
N ILE A 385 131.63 35.49 -54.37
CA ILE A 385 131.75 34.79 -55.66
C ILE A 385 132.25 35.73 -56.76
N LYS A 386 131.75 36.98 -56.84
CA LYS A 386 132.24 37.97 -57.81
C LYS A 386 133.71 38.31 -57.58
N LYS A 387 134.11 38.59 -56.34
CA LYS A 387 135.51 38.86 -55.97
C LYS A 387 136.42 37.68 -56.29
N GLU A 388 135.97 36.46 -56.06
CA GLU A 388 136.72 35.24 -56.35
C GLU A 388 136.89 35.00 -57.86
N LYS A 389 135.85 35.29 -58.66
CA LYS A 389 135.95 35.31 -60.13
C LYS A 389 136.98 36.34 -60.63
N GLU A 390 137.05 37.52 -60.03
CA GLU A 390 138.08 38.54 -60.37
C GLU A 390 139.49 38.09 -59.99
N LYS A 391 139.67 37.52 -58.79
CA LYS A 391 140.95 36.93 -58.38
C LYS A 391 141.40 35.81 -59.33
N SER A 392 140.48 34.96 -59.77
CA SER A 392 140.77 33.92 -60.78
C SER A 392 141.19 34.51 -62.13
N LYS A 393 140.56 35.61 -62.57
CA LYS A 393 140.98 36.35 -63.77
C LYS A 393 142.40 36.93 -63.62
N GLN A 394 142.72 37.52 -62.47
CA GLN A 394 144.06 38.03 -62.18
C GLN A 394 145.11 36.91 -62.15
N GLN A 395 144.81 35.77 -61.52
CA GLN A 395 145.70 34.61 -61.55
C GLN A 395 145.94 34.09 -62.97
N LYS A 396 144.94 34.11 -63.86
CA LYS A 396 145.12 33.76 -65.28
C LYS A 396 146.07 34.72 -66.02
N ILE A 397 146.08 36.00 -65.66
CA ILE A 397 146.99 37.01 -66.25
C ILE A 397 148.42 36.75 -65.79
N VAL A 398 148.64 36.56 -64.48
CA VAL A 398 149.97 36.25 -63.92
C VAL A 398 150.54 34.96 -64.52
N LYS A 399 149.71 33.93 -64.69
CA LYS A 399 150.14 32.66 -65.32
C LYS A 399 150.62 32.87 -66.76
N LYS A 400 150.04 33.80 -67.52
CA LYS A 400 150.49 34.15 -68.88
C LYS A 400 151.81 34.94 -68.89
N GLN A 401 152.13 35.70 -67.84
CA GLN A 401 153.41 36.41 -67.70
C GLN A 401 154.55 35.44 -67.38
N LEU A 402 154.34 34.49 -66.45
CA LEU A 402 155.32 33.45 -66.11
C LEU A 402 155.77 32.64 -67.34
N ILE A 403 154.83 32.24 -68.21
CA ILE A 403 155.13 31.50 -69.45
C ILE A 403 156.02 32.33 -70.42
N LYS A 404 155.93 33.67 -70.39
CA LYS A 404 156.78 34.53 -71.22
C LYS A 404 158.21 34.61 -70.66
N GLU A 405 158.34 34.72 -69.34
CA GLU A 405 159.65 34.77 -68.67
C GLU A 405 160.40 33.44 -68.78
N GLU A 406 159.70 32.31 -68.73
CA GLU A 406 160.27 30.97 -68.89
C GLU A 406 160.92 30.78 -70.27
N LYS A 407 160.31 31.31 -71.33
CA LYS A 407 160.89 31.33 -72.69
C LYS A 407 162.17 32.18 -72.78
N VAL A 408 162.23 33.29 -72.05
CA VAL A 408 163.44 34.14 -71.99
C VAL A 408 164.56 33.41 -71.25
N PHE A 409 164.24 32.72 -70.17
CA PHE A 409 165.21 31.95 -69.39
C PHE A 409 165.86 30.82 -70.22
N GLU A 410 165.09 30.07 -71.01
CA GLU A 410 165.65 29.04 -71.90
C GLU A 410 166.68 29.59 -72.91
N THR A 411 166.41 30.78 -73.48
CA THR A 411 167.34 31.39 -74.45
C THR A 411 168.66 31.81 -73.81
N LEU A 412 168.63 32.28 -72.57
CA LEU A 412 169.84 32.62 -71.79
C LEU A 412 170.65 31.37 -71.43
N GLN A 413 169.97 30.27 -71.08
CA GLN A 413 170.63 29.01 -70.74
C GLN A 413 171.41 28.42 -71.93
N LYS A 414 170.85 28.53 -73.16
CA LYS A 414 171.53 28.12 -74.40
C LYS A 414 172.75 28.98 -74.72
N LYS A 415 172.71 30.29 -74.43
CA LYS A 415 173.87 31.19 -74.59
C LYS A 415 175.01 30.83 -73.63
N ARG A 416 174.70 30.50 -72.36
CA ARG A 416 175.70 30.14 -71.36
C ARG A 416 176.50 28.88 -71.73
N LYS A 417 175.83 27.84 -72.24
CA LYS A 417 176.48 26.59 -72.68
C LYS A 417 177.51 26.78 -73.81
N LYS A 418 177.28 27.74 -74.72
CA LYS A 418 178.23 28.05 -75.82
C LYS A 418 179.50 28.75 -75.32
N ILE A 419 179.40 29.56 -74.27
CA ILE A 419 180.54 30.28 -73.69
C ILE A 419 181.48 29.30 -72.98
N ASP A 420 180.94 28.34 -72.23
CA ASP A 420 181.71 27.35 -71.48
C ASP A 420 182.56 26.42 -72.38
N GLN A 421 182.07 26.08 -73.59
CA GLN A 421 182.83 25.31 -74.57
C GLN A 421 184.03 26.09 -75.14
N SER A 422 183.87 27.39 -75.38
CA SER A 422 184.94 28.25 -75.91
C SER A 422 186.09 28.44 -74.90
N ILE A 423 185.78 28.45 -73.59
CA ILE A 423 186.77 28.57 -72.52
C ILE A 423 187.63 27.29 -72.40
N LYS A 424 187.03 26.10 -72.60
CA LYS A 424 187.74 24.81 -72.52
C LYS A 424 188.81 24.65 -73.61
N GLU A 425 188.53 25.07 -74.85
CA GLU A 425 189.48 24.95 -75.97
C GLU A 425 190.69 25.89 -75.85
N LYS A 426 190.48 27.11 -75.34
CA LYS A 426 191.56 28.09 -75.15
C LYS A 426 192.58 27.65 -74.10
N ASN A 427 192.14 26.97 -73.04
CA ASN A 427 193.03 26.46 -71.98
C ASN A 427 193.90 25.28 -72.43
N LEU A 428 193.45 24.46 -73.39
CA LEU A 428 194.22 23.32 -73.90
C LEU A 428 195.45 23.77 -74.72
N LYS A 429 195.28 24.84 -75.52
CA LYS A 429 196.35 25.42 -76.37
C LYS A 429 197.46 26.11 -75.56
N LEU A 430 197.15 26.64 -74.38
CA LEU A 430 198.14 27.25 -73.48
C LEU A 430 199.08 26.21 -72.83
N LYS A 431 198.56 25.03 -72.48
CA LYS A 431 199.39 23.94 -71.89
C LYS A 431 200.44 23.38 -72.85
N GLN A 432 200.15 23.32 -74.15
CA GLN A 432 201.09 22.79 -75.15
C GLN A 432 202.26 23.76 -75.45
N LYS A 433 202.08 25.07 -75.27
CA LYS A 433 203.16 26.06 -75.45
C LYS A 433 204.19 26.02 -74.31
N GLN A 434 203.76 25.71 -73.08
CA GLN A 434 204.66 25.64 -71.91
C GLN A 434 205.59 24.41 -71.92
N THR A 435 205.20 23.31 -72.58
CA THR A 435 206.01 22.09 -72.67
C THR A 435 207.18 22.16 -73.66
N LYS A 436 207.14 23.06 -74.66
CA LYS A 436 208.24 23.23 -75.62
C LYS A 436 209.42 24.02 -75.03
N ILE A 437 209.16 25.05 -74.23
CA ILE A 437 210.18 25.90 -73.60
C ILE A 437 211.01 25.14 -72.54
N LYS A 438 210.44 24.11 -71.91
CA LYS A 438 211.15 23.30 -70.90
C LYS A 438 212.19 22.32 -71.47
N LYS A 439 212.10 21.94 -72.75
CA LYS A 439 213.04 20.97 -73.36
C LYS A 439 214.31 21.62 -73.91
N GLU A 440 214.27 22.86 -74.40
CA GLU A 440 215.46 23.55 -74.91
C GLU A 440 216.45 23.97 -73.82
N ILE A 441 216.00 24.16 -72.57
CA ILE A 441 216.86 24.53 -71.44
C ILE A 441 217.67 23.33 -70.90
N GLN A 442 217.25 22.08 -71.17
CA GLN A 442 217.91 20.88 -70.64
C GLN A 442 219.06 20.33 -71.50
N GLU A 443 219.17 20.68 -72.78
CA GLU A 443 220.23 20.12 -73.65
C GLU A 443 221.55 20.92 -73.69
N LYS A 444 221.58 22.21 -73.34
CA LYS A 444 222.86 22.95 -73.29
C LYS A 444 223.65 22.83 -71.97
N ASN A 445 223.05 22.33 -70.89
CA ASN A 445 223.70 22.19 -69.58
C ASN A 445 224.43 20.85 -69.34
N LYS A 446 224.62 19.99 -70.36
CA LYS A 446 225.28 18.67 -70.21
C LYS A 446 226.71 18.56 -70.78
N LYS A 447 227.35 19.65 -71.22
CA LYS A 447 228.75 19.63 -71.75
C LYS A 447 229.74 20.58 -71.05
N GLU A 448 229.63 20.76 -69.74
CA GLU A 448 230.80 21.08 -68.91
C GLU A 448 230.89 20.13 -67.70
N LYS A 449 232.06 19.46 -67.61
CA LYS A 449 232.71 18.77 -66.47
C LYS A 449 232.59 17.24 -66.33
N LYS A 450 233.62 16.53 -66.83
CA LYS A 450 234.42 15.50 -66.09
C LYS A 450 235.71 15.10 -66.85
N VAL A 451 236.84 15.01 -66.10
CA VAL A 451 238.16 14.35 -66.35
C VAL A 451 239.21 15.16 -67.17
N LYS A 452 240.35 15.67 -66.65
CA LYS A 452 241.50 15.20 -65.83
C LYS A 452 242.67 14.58 -66.63
N LYS A 453 243.88 15.09 -66.31
CA LYS A 453 245.24 14.49 -66.29
C LYS A 453 246.17 14.58 -67.53
N LYS A 454 247.27 15.30 -67.25
CA LYS A 454 248.70 15.04 -67.53
C LYS A 454 249.20 15.10 -68.98
N VAL A 455 250.23 15.93 -69.14
CA VAL A 455 251.53 15.67 -69.80
C VAL A 455 251.48 14.99 -71.16
N GLY A 456 252.05 15.65 -72.16
CA GLY A 456 252.67 14.94 -73.28
C GLY A 456 252.49 15.61 -74.64
N LEU A 457 253.60 16.16 -75.13
CA LEU A 457 254.14 15.99 -76.49
C LEU A 457 253.24 16.16 -77.73
N LYS A 458 253.71 17.10 -78.58
CA LYS A 458 253.89 16.98 -80.03
C LYS A 458 253.00 15.97 -80.77
N LYS A 459 252.15 16.50 -81.63
CA LYS A 459 252.26 16.40 -83.10
C LYS A 459 251.32 17.39 -83.75
#